data_AF-A0A0F3M792-F1
#
_entry.id   AF-A0A0F3M792-F1
#
_cell.length_a   1.000
_cell.length_b   1.000
_cell.length_c   1.000
_cell.angle_alpha   90.00
_cell.angle_beta   90.00
_cell.angle_gamma   90.00
#
_symmetry.space_group_name_H-M   'P 1'
#
loop_
_entity.id
_entity.type
_entity.pdbx_description
1 polymer ?
#
loop_
_entity_poly.entity_id
_entity_poly.type
_entity_poly.pdbx_seq_one_letter_code
_entity_poly.pdbx_strand_id
1 'polypeptide(L)'
;MKSMVGMSNISQRYQRPPKTDDSQQYTQQPESVKIAKVQNLYERSSRIHGYEIDTSPSAEVEIVKKYLENRGITFDKSTASSDLKASILFDTQTRENYTAFTAFARNSKGEITGVQAVYLNLAGDKANISINRRSFGKISGSFITIAKRNANDPNITIIAEGAETALSLQQSGIKGNIIASARISNLRNYSPFPGEKIIIAADNDSKIL
;
A
#
# COMPACT_ATOMS: atom_id res chain seq x y z
N MET A 1 -2.22 64.08 -38.24
CA MET A 1 -1.83 64.60 -36.92
C MET A 1 -2.65 63.87 -35.84
N LYS A 2 -1.96 63.26 -34.86
CA LYS A 2 -2.28 62.98 -33.43
C LYS A 2 -3.72 62.56 -33.06
N SER A 3 -3.99 61.57 -32.19
CA SER A 3 -3.15 60.76 -31.29
C SER A 3 -3.95 59.59 -30.71
N MET A 4 -3.23 58.54 -30.31
CA MET A 4 -3.63 57.51 -29.31
C MET A 4 -4.22 58.16 -28.04
N VAL A 5 -5.06 57.54 -27.20
CA VAL A 5 -4.75 56.47 -26.22
C VAL A 5 -6.07 56.12 -25.49
N GLY A 6 -6.26 54.85 -25.08
CA GLY A 6 -7.10 54.59 -23.90
C GLY A 6 -7.89 53.28 -23.83
N MET A 7 -7.31 52.11 -24.12
CA MET A 7 -7.90 50.85 -23.64
C MET A 7 -7.49 50.64 -22.19
N SER A 8 -8.44 50.77 -21.26
CA SER A 8 -8.24 50.46 -19.85
C SER A 8 -8.20 48.95 -19.66
N ASN A 9 -7.00 48.42 -19.38
CA ASN A 9 -6.82 47.07 -18.85
C ASN A 9 -7.37 47.01 -17.43
N ILE A 10 -8.59 46.49 -17.26
CA ILE A 10 -9.08 46.07 -15.95
C ILE A 10 -8.40 44.74 -15.62
N SER A 11 -7.18 44.83 -15.07
CA SER A 11 -6.58 43.73 -14.35
C SER A 11 -7.43 43.48 -13.10
N GLN A 12 -8.30 42.47 -13.14
CA GLN A 12 -8.90 41.92 -11.93
C GLN A 12 -7.77 41.30 -11.11
N ARG A 13 -7.19 42.11 -10.21
CA ARG A 13 -6.31 41.64 -9.15
C ARG A 13 -7.15 40.78 -8.23
N TYR A 14 -7.09 39.47 -8.42
CA TYR A 14 -7.43 38.54 -7.36
C TYR A 14 -6.56 38.90 -6.16
N GLN A 15 -7.17 39.47 -5.13
CA GLN A 15 -6.52 39.66 -3.85
C GLN A 15 -6.14 38.27 -3.34
N ARG A 16 -4.84 37.96 -3.38
CA ARG A 16 -4.29 36.81 -2.67
C ARG A 16 -4.56 37.04 -1.19
N PRO A 17 -5.14 36.07 -0.45
CA PRO A 17 -5.18 36.17 1.00
C PRO A 17 -3.75 36.37 1.54
N PRO A 18 -3.59 37.12 2.63
CA PRO A 18 -2.28 37.43 3.18
C PRO A 18 -1.52 36.14 3.47
N LYS A 19 -0.22 36.12 3.12
CA LYS A 19 0.70 35.05 3.49
C LYS A 19 0.64 34.86 5.00
N THR A 20 0.02 33.76 5.42
CA THR A 20 0.17 33.28 6.79
C THR A 20 1.62 32.88 6.96
N ASP A 21 2.22 33.39 8.03
CA ASP A 21 3.53 33.01 8.55
C ASP A 21 3.67 31.47 8.53
N ASP A 22 4.62 30.96 7.75
CA ASP A 22 4.85 29.52 7.48
C ASP A 22 5.50 28.80 8.68
N SER A 23 5.14 29.19 9.90
CA SER A 23 5.41 28.42 11.12
C SER A 23 4.16 27.69 11.62
N GLN A 24 3.28 27.27 10.71
CA GLN A 24 2.17 26.40 11.06
C GLN A 24 2.71 25.01 11.41
N GLN A 25 2.67 24.70 12.70
CA GLN A 25 2.67 23.35 13.26
C GLN A 25 2.06 22.35 12.26
N TYR A 26 2.82 21.34 11.87
CA TYR A 26 2.30 20.16 11.18
C TYR A 26 1.18 19.56 12.05
N THR A 27 -0.07 19.98 11.83
CA THR A 27 -1.22 19.41 12.52
C THR A 27 -1.38 18.01 11.95
N GLN A 28 -0.91 17.01 12.71
CA GLN A 28 -1.06 15.62 12.31
C GLN A 28 -2.54 15.35 12.07
N GLN A 29 -2.91 14.95 10.86
CA GLN A 29 -4.31 14.60 10.58
C GLN A 29 -4.78 13.54 11.59
N PRO A 30 -6.02 13.65 12.10
CA PRO A 30 -6.57 12.66 13.01
C PRO A 30 -6.47 11.25 12.42
N GLU A 31 -6.21 10.25 13.26
CA GLU A 31 -6.07 8.86 12.81
C GLU A 31 -7.32 8.37 12.05
N SER A 32 -8.51 8.79 12.47
CA SER A 32 -9.78 8.48 11.82
C SER A 32 -9.82 8.93 10.36
N VAL A 33 -9.28 10.12 10.05
CA VAL A 33 -9.21 10.65 8.68
C VAL A 33 -8.24 9.83 7.84
N LYS A 34 -7.09 9.44 8.42
CA LYS A 34 -6.11 8.60 7.73
C LYS A 34 -6.69 7.22 7.42
N ILE A 35 -7.42 6.62 8.36
CA ILE A 35 -8.10 5.32 8.20
C ILE A 35 -9.18 5.40 7.12
N ALA A 36 -10.04 6.43 7.15
CA ALA A 36 -11.10 6.63 6.16
C ALA A 36 -10.54 6.76 4.73
N LYS A 37 -9.41 7.45 4.54
CA LYS A 37 -8.72 7.54 3.25
C LYS A 37 -8.26 6.17 2.75
N VAL A 38 -7.74 5.32 3.64
CA VAL A 38 -7.31 3.96 3.26
C VAL A 38 -8.51 3.08 2.93
N GLN A 39 -9.63 3.20 3.65
CA GLN A 39 -10.86 2.48 3.34
C GLN A 39 -11.40 2.86 1.96
N ASN A 40 -11.47 4.16 1.65
CA ASN A 40 -11.86 4.62 0.31
C ASN A 40 -10.91 4.11 -0.77
N LEU A 41 -9.59 4.11 -0.50
CA LEU A 41 -8.62 3.53 -1.42
C LEU A 41 -8.87 2.03 -1.62
N TYR A 42 -9.14 1.26 -0.56
CA TYR A 42 -9.45 -0.17 -0.65
C TYR A 42 -10.65 -0.42 -1.56
N GLU A 43 -11.75 0.31 -1.37
CA GLU A 43 -12.99 0.15 -2.14
C GLU A 43 -12.77 0.43 -3.63
N ARG A 44 -11.96 1.43 -3.95
CA ARG A 44 -11.66 1.85 -5.34
C ARG A 44 -10.57 1.02 -6.02
N SER A 45 -9.84 0.20 -5.26
CA SER A 45 -8.72 -0.56 -5.80
C SER A 45 -9.19 -1.87 -6.43
N SER A 46 -8.57 -2.21 -7.55
CA SER A 46 -8.87 -3.39 -8.36
C SER A 46 -8.30 -4.63 -7.68
N ARG A 47 -9.12 -5.67 -7.50
CA ARG A 47 -8.63 -6.98 -7.06
C ARG A 47 -7.64 -7.50 -8.08
N ILE A 48 -6.57 -8.17 -7.66
CA ILE A 48 -5.57 -8.77 -8.58
C ILE A 48 -5.78 -10.28 -8.79
N HIS A 49 -6.81 -10.85 -8.17
CA HIS A 49 -7.17 -12.27 -8.22
C HIS A 49 -8.70 -12.45 -8.23
N GLY A 50 -9.16 -13.70 -8.40
CA GLY A 50 -10.59 -14.03 -8.37
C GLY A 50 -11.41 -13.43 -9.52
N TYR A 51 -10.82 -13.28 -10.72
CA TYR A 51 -11.56 -12.79 -11.88
C TYR A 51 -12.66 -13.76 -12.29
N GLU A 52 -13.89 -13.26 -12.39
CA GLU A 52 -14.89 -13.88 -13.23
C GLU A 52 -14.41 -13.84 -14.69
N ILE A 53 -14.67 -14.92 -15.42
CA ILE A 53 -14.08 -15.26 -16.72
C ILE A 53 -14.36 -14.19 -17.81
N ASP A 54 -15.29 -13.25 -17.57
CA ASP A 54 -15.84 -12.34 -18.57
C ASP A 54 -15.34 -10.88 -18.51
N THR A 55 -14.39 -10.55 -17.64
CA THR A 55 -13.80 -9.20 -17.60
C THR A 55 -12.30 -9.21 -17.84
N SER A 56 -11.86 -8.50 -18.89
CA SER A 56 -10.44 -8.25 -19.11
C SER A 56 -9.88 -7.50 -17.89
N PRO A 57 -8.72 -7.90 -17.34
CA PRO A 57 -8.12 -7.19 -16.22
C PRO A 57 -7.81 -5.75 -16.62
N SER A 58 -7.98 -4.81 -15.70
CA SER A 58 -7.61 -3.41 -15.93
C SER A 58 -6.09 -3.27 -16.08
N ALA A 59 -5.64 -2.21 -16.76
CA ALA A 59 -4.23 -1.99 -17.05
C ALA A 59 -3.35 -2.00 -15.78
N GLU A 60 -3.83 -1.43 -14.67
CA GLU A 60 -3.10 -1.44 -13.40
C GLU A 60 -2.92 -2.84 -12.82
N VAL A 61 -3.87 -3.75 -13.05
CA VAL A 61 -3.76 -5.14 -12.60
C VAL A 61 -2.67 -5.84 -13.40
N GLU A 62 -2.64 -5.67 -14.72
CA GLU A 62 -1.64 -6.32 -15.57
C GLU A 62 -0.22 -5.90 -15.16
N ILE A 63 -0.02 -4.62 -14.87
CA ILE A 63 1.26 -4.09 -14.38
C ILE A 63 1.62 -4.72 -13.02
N VAL A 64 0.67 -4.83 -12.09
CA VAL A 64 0.92 -5.45 -10.77
C VAL A 64 1.21 -6.95 -10.90
N LYS A 65 0.51 -7.67 -11.78
CA LYS A 65 0.78 -9.09 -12.06
C LYS A 65 2.19 -9.26 -12.61
N LYS A 66 2.57 -8.46 -13.59
CA LYS A 66 3.92 -8.45 -14.16
C LYS A 66 4.98 -8.16 -13.09
N TYR A 67 4.71 -7.22 -12.17
CA TYR A 67 5.59 -6.96 -11.04
C TYR A 67 5.79 -8.16 -10.12
N LEU A 68 4.74 -8.91 -9.82
CA LEU A 68 4.82 -10.10 -8.99
C LEU A 68 5.54 -11.23 -9.74
N GLU A 69 5.23 -11.42 -11.02
CA GLU A 69 5.89 -12.41 -11.91
C GLU A 69 7.40 -12.14 -12.04
N ASN A 70 7.82 -10.88 -12.21
CA ASN A 70 9.23 -10.48 -12.23
C ASN A 70 9.96 -10.83 -10.92
N ARG A 71 9.23 -11.06 -9.82
CA ARG A 71 9.77 -11.51 -8.53
C ARG A 71 9.65 -13.02 -8.32
N GLY A 72 9.26 -13.77 -9.34
CA GLY A 72 9.00 -15.21 -9.25
C GLY A 72 7.75 -15.57 -8.44
N ILE A 73 6.85 -14.59 -8.24
CA ILE A 73 5.63 -14.76 -7.46
C ILE A 73 4.46 -14.98 -8.42
N THR A 74 3.94 -16.20 -8.42
CA THR A 74 2.79 -16.66 -9.18
C THR A 74 1.70 -17.13 -8.20
N PHE A 75 0.50 -16.57 -8.28
CA PHE A 75 -0.61 -17.01 -7.44
C PHE A 75 -1.59 -17.89 -8.19
N ASP A 76 -2.06 -18.91 -7.50
CA ASP A 76 -3.37 -19.45 -7.80
C ASP A 76 -4.41 -18.37 -7.47
N LYS A 77 -5.14 -17.91 -8.50
CA LYS A 77 -6.19 -16.89 -8.42
C LYS A 77 -7.25 -17.20 -7.35
N SER A 78 -7.37 -18.45 -6.89
CA SER A 78 -8.32 -18.88 -5.88
C SER A 78 -7.87 -18.69 -4.42
N THR A 79 -6.57 -18.45 -4.17
CA THR A 79 -6.00 -18.45 -2.80
C THR A 79 -5.37 -17.13 -2.35
N ALA A 80 -5.31 -16.14 -3.24
CA ALA A 80 -4.73 -14.85 -2.92
C ALA A 80 -5.64 -14.04 -1.97
N SER A 81 -5.03 -13.31 -1.04
CA SER A 81 -5.76 -12.48 -0.08
C SER A 81 -6.50 -11.34 -0.77
N SER A 82 -7.77 -11.10 -0.41
CA SER A 82 -8.58 -9.97 -0.92
C SER A 82 -8.03 -8.59 -0.55
N ASP A 83 -7.08 -8.56 0.39
CA ASP A 83 -6.36 -7.37 0.82
C ASP A 83 -5.16 -7.05 -0.07
N LEU A 84 -4.94 -7.79 -1.15
CA LEU A 84 -3.95 -7.50 -2.18
C LEU A 84 -4.64 -6.94 -3.42
N LYS A 85 -4.25 -5.74 -3.84
CA LYS A 85 -4.93 -5.01 -4.92
C LYS A 85 -3.96 -4.22 -5.78
N ALA A 86 -4.47 -3.79 -6.93
CA ALA A 86 -3.86 -2.80 -7.80
C ALA A 86 -4.57 -1.46 -7.59
N SER A 87 -3.80 -0.39 -7.49
CA SER A 87 -4.31 0.97 -7.28
C SER A 87 -3.58 1.96 -8.18
N ILE A 88 -4.19 3.13 -8.37
CA ILE A 88 -3.52 4.31 -8.92
C ILE A 88 -3.30 5.30 -7.78
N LEU A 89 -2.05 5.69 -7.54
CA LEU A 89 -1.67 6.59 -6.47
C LEU A 89 -0.93 7.81 -7.01
N PHE A 90 -1.28 8.98 -6.51
CA PHE A 90 -0.61 10.23 -6.83
C PHE A 90 0.68 10.39 -6.02
N ASP A 91 1.78 10.63 -6.70
CA ASP A 91 3.05 11.02 -6.10
C ASP A 91 3.16 12.55 -6.04
N THR A 92 3.35 13.10 -4.84
CA THR A 92 3.41 14.55 -4.66
C THR A 92 4.73 15.18 -5.10
N GLN A 93 5.81 14.40 -5.21
CA GLN A 93 7.13 14.90 -5.59
C GLN A 93 7.24 15.07 -7.10
N THR A 94 6.84 14.04 -7.86
CA THR A 94 6.81 14.07 -9.32
C THR A 94 5.55 14.72 -9.86
N ARG A 95 4.48 14.80 -9.06
CA ARG A 95 3.14 15.27 -9.44
C ARG A 95 2.46 14.40 -10.49
N GLU A 96 2.71 13.09 -10.45
CA GLU A 96 2.17 12.12 -11.40
C GLU A 96 1.40 11.01 -10.69
N ASN A 97 0.56 10.30 -11.45
CA ASN A 97 -0.11 9.10 -10.99
C ASN A 97 0.69 7.86 -11.39
N TYR A 98 0.86 6.94 -10.44
CA TYR A 98 1.52 5.66 -10.65
C TYR A 98 0.57 4.52 -10.34
N THR A 99 0.67 3.45 -11.12
CA THR A 99 0.17 2.15 -10.68
C THR A 99 0.94 1.72 -9.44
N ALA A 100 0.25 1.10 -8.50
CA ALA A 100 0.85 0.56 -7.29
C ALA A 100 0.29 -0.81 -6.94
N PHE A 101 1.18 -1.70 -6.53
CA PHE A 101 0.81 -2.89 -5.77
C PHE A 101 0.49 -2.46 -4.35
N THR A 102 -0.74 -2.71 -3.89
CA THR A 102 -1.20 -2.33 -2.56
C THR A 102 -1.58 -3.54 -1.73
N ALA A 103 -1.12 -3.54 -0.48
CA ALA A 103 -1.36 -4.57 0.49
C ALA A 103 -1.97 -3.94 1.76
N PHE A 104 -3.25 -4.22 1.99
CA PHE A 104 -4.05 -3.61 3.05
C PHE A 104 -3.86 -4.35 4.37
N ALA A 105 -3.67 -3.58 5.43
CA ALA A 105 -3.50 -4.07 6.78
C ALA A 105 -4.81 -3.94 7.55
N ARG A 106 -5.14 -4.98 8.30
CA ARG A 106 -6.30 -5.01 9.20
C ARG A 106 -5.88 -5.07 10.64
N ASN A 107 -6.63 -4.40 11.51
CA ASN A 107 -6.46 -4.53 12.96
C ASN A 107 -7.10 -5.83 13.49
N SER A 108 -7.02 -6.06 14.81
CA SER A 108 -7.61 -7.25 15.46
C SER A 108 -9.14 -7.34 15.37
N LYS A 109 -9.83 -6.24 15.04
CA LYS A 109 -11.28 -6.21 14.78
C LYS A 109 -11.62 -6.53 13.32
N GLY A 110 -10.63 -6.74 12.46
CA GLY A 110 -10.80 -6.97 11.03
C GLY A 110 -11.01 -5.69 10.20
N GLU A 111 -10.89 -4.51 10.81
CA GLU A 111 -11.06 -3.22 10.14
C GLU A 111 -9.81 -2.89 9.32
N ILE A 112 -9.99 -2.39 8.09
CA ILE A 112 -8.89 -1.86 7.29
C ILE A 112 -8.47 -0.51 7.89
N THR A 113 -7.22 -0.42 8.30
CA THR A 113 -6.67 0.75 9.00
C THR A 113 -5.46 1.34 8.27
N GLY A 114 -4.73 0.53 7.51
CA GLY A 114 -3.52 0.94 6.82
C GLY A 114 -3.29 0.17 5.53
N VAL A 115 -2.32 0.64 4.76
CA VAL A 115 -1.91 0.00 3.50
C VAL A 115 -0.42 0.21 3.28
N GLN A 116 0.27 -0.80 2.78
CA GLN A 116 1.61 -0.67 2.20
C GLN A 116 1.47 -0.65 0.67
N ALA A 117 2.09 0.33 0.02
CA ALA A 117 2.02 0.51 -1.43
C ALA A 117 3.43 0.51 -2.03
N VAL A 118 3.62 -0.25 -3.09
CA VAL A 118 4.81 -0.22 -3.94
C VAL A 118 4.43 0.39 -5.28
N TYR A 119 5.02 1.54 -5.59
CA TYR A 119 4.80 2.30 -6.82
C TYR A 119 5.55 1.62 -7.96
N LEU A 120 4.90 1.47 -9.10
CA LEU A 120 5.38 0.70 -10.25
C LEU A 120 5.46 1.57 -11.51
N ASN A 121 6.39 1.23 -12.40
CA ASN A 121 6.41 1.74 -13.76
C ASN A 121 5.57 0.83 -14.70
N LEU A 122 5.39 1.25 -15.96
CA LEU A 122 4.64 0.47 -16.95
C LEU A 122 5.29 -0.88 -17.30
N ALA A 123 6.58 -1.05 -17.03
CA ALA A 123 7.29 -2.29 -17.27
C ALA A 123 7.03 -3.35 -16.20
N GLY A 124 6.35 -3.00 -15.10
CA GLY A 124 6.16 -3.89 -13.95
C GLY A 124 7.34 -3.89 -12.98
N ASP A 125 8.21 -2.90 -13.02
CA ASP A 125 9.28 -2.73 -12.03
C ASP A 125 8.93 -1.62 -11.03
N LYS A 126 9.69 -1.52 -9.94
CA LYS A 126 9.55 -0.39 -9.01
C LYS A 126 9.77 0.92 -9.75
N ALA A 127 8.87 1.88 -9.53
CA ALA A 127 9.01 3.22 -10.09
C ALA A 127 10.34 3.87 -9.64
N ASN A 128 10.97 4.58 -10.57
CA ASN A 128 12.21 5.33 -10.31
C ASN A 128 11.89 6.67 -9.64
N ILE A 129 11.42 6.59 -8.38
CA ILE A 129 11.09 7.73 -7.53
C ILE A 129 11.81 7.59 -6.19
N SER A 130 12.00 8.70 -5.48
CA SER A 130 12.80 8.76 -4.24
C SER A 130 12.39 7.72 -3.18
N ILE A 131 11.08 7.50 -3.02
CA ILE A 131 10.52 6.50 -2.11
C ILE A 131 9.44 5.73 -2.87
N ASN A 132 9.79 4.54 -3.36
CA ASN A 132 8.88 3.68 -4.13
C ASN A 132 8.02 2.74 -3.26
N ARG A 133 8.35 2.54 -1.97
CA ARG A 133 7.52 1.81 -1.01
C ARG A 133 7.06 2.74 0.11
N ARG A 134 5.75 2.89 0.29
CA ARG A 134 5.15 3.79 1.29
C ARG A 134 4.10 3.08 2.11
N SER A 135 3.78 3.62 3.27
CA SER A 135 2.62 3.18 4.03
C SER A 135 1.72 4.36 4.38
N PHE A 136 0.42 4.14 4.26
CA PHE A 136 -0.62 5.11 4.53
C PHE A 136 -1.57 4.59 5.62
N GLY A 137 -2.37 5.48 6.22
CA GLY A 137 -3.27 5.11 7.31
C GLY A 137 -2.55 4.90 8.64
N LYS A 138 -3.09 3.99 9.44
CA LYS A 138 -2.56 3.51 10.72
C LYS A 138 -2.12 2.05 10.58
N ILE A 139 -0.82 1.85 10.34
CA ILE A 139 -0.22 0.51 10.26
C ILE A 139 0.01 -0.11 11.65
N SER A 140 0.33 0.71 12.66
CA SER A 140 0.65 0.20 14.00
C SER A 140 -0.52 -0.61 14.58
N GLY A 141 -0.26 -1.86 14.97
CA GLY A 141 -1.28 -2.79 15.49
C GLY A 141 -2.16 -3.41 14.41
N SER A 142 -1.78 -3.28 13.14
CA SER A 142 -2.49 -3.85 12.00
C SER A 142 -1.53 -4.64 11.12
N PHE A 143 -2.00 -5.75 10.56
CA PHE A 143 -1.18 -6.68 9.79
C PHE A 143 -1.84 -6.98 8.45
N ILE A 144 -1.01 -7.17 7.43
CA ILE A 144 -1.47 -7.62 6.12
C ILE A 144 -1.58 -9.14 6.21
N THR A 145 -2.78 -9.68 6.08
CA THR A 145 -2.99 -11.14 6.11
C THR A 145 -2.85 -11.70 4.71
N ILE A 146 -1.90 -12.62 4.51
CA ILE A 146 -1.69 -13.31 3.23
C ILE A 146 -2.39 -14.67 3.23
N ALA A 147 -2.20 -15.44 4.29
CA ALA A 147 -2.86 -16.73 4.47
C ALA A 147 -3.33 -16.88 5.93
N LYS A 148 -4.49 -17.49 6.11
CA LYS A 148 -4.97 -17.94 7.42
C LYS A 148 -4.81 -19.45 7.50
N ARG A 149 -4.42 -19.94 8.67
CA ARG A 149 -4.35 -21.37 8.94
C ARG A 149 -5.74 -22.00 8.90
N ASN A 150 -5.82 -23.22 8.39
CA ASN A 150 -6.99 -24.07 8.55
C ASN A 150 -6.97 -24.78 9.91
N ALA A 151 -8.07 -25.44 10.27
CA ALA A 151 -8.18 -26.16 11.55
C ALA A 151 -7.10 -27.23 11.76
N ASN A 152 -6.65 -27.87 10.67
CA ASN A 152 -5.66 -28.95 10.68
C ASN A 152 -4.22 -28.45 10.47
N ASP A 153 -4.04 -27.16 10.21
CA ASP A 153 -2.71 -26.58 10.03
C ASP A 153 -2.01 -26.39 11.40
N PRO A 154 -0.68 -26.46 11.45
CA PRO A 154 0.06 -26.23 12.69
C PRO A 154 -0.22 -24.84 13.27
N ASN A 155 -0.10 -24.72 14.60
CA ASN A 155 -0.18 -23.44 15.31
C ASN A 155 1.11 -22.61 15.09
N ILE A 156 1.37 -22.27 13.83
CA ILE A 156 2.50 -21.46 13.39
C ILE A 156 1.96 -20.17 12.79
N THR A 157 2.57 -19.06 13.17
CA THR A 157 2.43 -17.79 12.45
C THR A 157 3.79 -17.33 11.95
N ILE A 158 3.85 -17.06 10.66
CA ILE A 158 5.01 -16.50 9.99
C ILE A 158 4.76 -15.03 9.73
N ILE A 159 5.63 -14.19 10.28
CA ILE A 159 5.56 -12.74 10.17
C ILE A 159 6.70 -12.28 9.28
N ALA A 160 6.39 -11.87 8.06
CA ALA A 160 7.33 -11.21 7.18
C ALA A 160 7.32 -9.68 7.38
N GLU A 161 8.35 -8.99 6.92
CA GLU A 161 8.32 -7.53 6.87
C GLU A 161 7.44 -7.01 5.72
N GLY A 162 7.67 -7.48 4.50
CA GLY A 162 6.95 -7.09 3.29
C GLY A 162 5.87 -8.08 2.86
N ALA A 163 4.86 -7.58 2.15
CA ALA A 163 3.82 -8.42 1.55
C ALA A 163 4.41 -9.40 0.53
N GLU A 164 5.39 -8.98 -0.27
CA GLU A 164 6.03 -9.84 -1.28
C GLU A 164 6.78 -11.04 -0.66
N THR A 165 7.45 -10.82 0.48
CA THR A 165 8.11 -11.90 1.24
C THR A 165 7.08 -12.88 1.80
N ALA A 166 6.01 -12.37 2.41
CA ALA A 166 4.90 -13.20 2.89
C ALA A 166 4.22 -13.99 1.76
N LEU A 167 4.09 -13.39 0.59
CA LEU A 167 3.55 -14.06 -0.60
C LEU A 167 4.45 -15.17 -1.13
N SER A 168 5.77 -14.95 -1.14
CA SER A 168 6.74 -15.99 -1.52
C SER A 168 6.68 -17.18 -0.57
N LEU A 169 6.48 -16.93 0.73
CA LEU A 169 6.28 -17.97 1.74
C LEU A 169 4.98 -18.76 1.50
N GLN A 170 3.88 -18.07 1.18
CA GLN A 170 2.62 -18.73 0.81
C GLN A 170 2.81 -19.65 -0.39
N GLN A 171 3.47 -19.16 -1.44
CA GLN A 171 3.73 -19.91 -2.67
C GLN A 171 4.60 -21.15 -2.44
N SER A 172 5.53 -21.11 -1.49
CA SER A 172 6.34 -22.28 -1.13
C SER A 172 5.55 -23.42 -0.46
N GLY A 173 4.26 -23.22 -0.20
CA GLY A 173 3.36 -24.24 0.35
C GLY A 173 3.39 -24.35 1.87
N ILE A 174 4.06 -23.43 2.56
CA ILE A 174 4.14 -23.43 4.02
C ILE A 174 2.74 -23.26 4.62
N LYS A 175 2.40 -24.13 5.57
CA LYS A 175 1.11 -24.13 6.27
C LYS A 175 1.18 -23.33 7.56
N GLY A 176 0.10 -22.61 7.87
CA GLY A 176 0.00 -21.74 9.04
C GLY A 176 -0.59 -20.38 8.68
N ASN A 177 -0.58 -19.46 9.65
CA ASN A 177 -0.86 -18.08 9.35
C ASN A 177 0.36 -17.44 8.71
N ILE A 178 0.16 -16.67 7.65
CA ILE A 178 1.21 -15.90 7.00
C ILE A 178 0.75 -14.45 6.94
N ILE A 179 1.50 -13.58 7.60
CA ILE A 179 1.19 -12.15 7.68
C ILE A 179 2.42 -11.32 7.34
N ALA A 180 2.20 -10.08 6.89
CA ALA A 180 3.25 -9.08 6.80
C ALA A 180 3.00 -7.94 7.79
N SER A 181 4.07 -7.52 8.49
CA SER A 181 4.06 -6.44 9.47
C SER A 181 4.09 -5.06 8.82
N ALA A 182 4.44 -4.99 7.53
CA ALA A 182 4.70 -3.79 6.73
C ALA A 182 5.89 -2.93 7.18
N ARG A 183 6.35 -3.07 8.43
CA ARG A 183 7.53 -2.42 9.03
C ARG A 183 8.00 -3.24 10.24
N ILE A 184 9.32 -3.34 10.44
CA ILE A 184 9.90 -4.03 11.62
C ILE A 184 9.32 -3.54 12.95
N SER A 185 9.16 -2.23 13.11
CA SER A 185 8.66 -1.65 14.37
C SER A 185 7.23 -2.07 14.73
N ASN A 186 6.48 -2.63 13.78
CA ASN A 186 5.12 -3.12 14.02
C ASN A 186 5.08 -4.53 14.62
N LEU A 187 6.17 -5.31 14.56
CA LEU A 187 6.22 -6.66 15.14
C LEU A 187 5.87 -6.68 16.63
N ARG A 188 6.27 -5.63 17.37
CA ARG A 188 5.98 -5.48 18.80
C ARG A 188 4.48 -5.43 19.12
N ASN A 189 3.63 -5.15 18.14
CA ASN A 189 2.18 -5.09 18.31
C ASN A 189 1.50 -6.44 18.04
N TYR A 190 2.25 -7.48 17.66
CA TYR A 190 1.70 -8.81 17.47
C TYR A 190 1.34 -9.41 18.84
N SER A 191 0.12 -9.90 18.97
CA SER A 191 -0.36 -10.56 20.19
C SER A 191 -0.45 -12.07 19.93
N PRO A 192 0.50 -12.87 20.43
CA PRO A 192 0.47 -14.31 20.20
C PRO A 192 -0.65 -15.01 20.97
N PHE A 193 -1.00 -16.21 20.53
CA PHE A 193 -1.96 -17.08 21.22
C PHE A 193 -1.28 -18.28 21.88
N PRO A 194 -1.90 -18.91 22.90
CA PRO A 194 -1.29 -20.05 23.60
C PRO A 194 -0.92 -21.20 22.67
N GLY A 195 0.31 -21.70 22.79
CA GLY A 195 0.83 -22.80 21.97
C GLY A 195 1.24 -22.40 20.55
N GLU A 196 1.23 -21.10 20.23
CA GLU A 196 1.69 -20.59 18.95
C GLU A 196 3.23 -20.59 18.84
N LYS A 197 3.73 -21.05 17.70
CA LYS A 197 5.11 -20.87 17.27
C LYS A 197 5.18 -19.68 16.30
N ILE A 198 6.06 -18.73 16.58
CA ILE A 198 6.23 -17.54 15.74
C ILE A 198 7.54 -17.67 14.97
N ILE A 199 7.48 -17.46 13.65
CA ILE A 199 8.65 -17.38 12.77
C ILE A 199 8.72 -15.96 12.22
N ILE A 200 9.85 -15.28 12.40
CA ILE A 200 10.09 -13.96 11.82
C ILE A 200 10.91 -14.12 10.55
N ALA A 201 10.32 -13.78 9.41
CA ALA A 201 10.97 -13.77 8.10
C ALA A 201 11.36 -12.31 7.75
N ALA A 202 12.36 -11.80 8.45
CA ALA A 202 12.87 -10.45 8.25
C ALA A 202 13.75 -10.37 6.99
N ASP A 203 13.77 -9.20 6.35
CA ASP A 203 14.68 -8.93 5.24
C ASP A 203 16.13 -9.00 5.75
N ASN A 204 17.01 -9.66 4.99
CA ASN A 204 18.43 -9.78 5.32
C ASN A 204 19.20 -8.51 4.90
N ASP A 205 18.77 -7.38 5.42
CA ASP A 205 19.38 -6.09 5.12
C ASP A 205 20.63 -5.93 5.98
N SER A 206 21.78 -5.82 5.31
CA SER A 206 23.07 -5.55 5.95
C SER A 206 23.08 -4.12 6.49
N LYS A 207 22.56 -3.90 7.70
CA LYS A 207 23.03 -2.78 8.52
C LYS A 207 24.15 -3.29 9.40
N ILE A 208 25.38 -3.03 8.94
CA ILE A 208 26.55 -2.95 9.81
C ILE A 208 26.16 -1.97 10.92
N LEU A 209 26.12 -2.46 12.17
CA LEU A 209 25.99 -1.65 13.37
C LEU A 209 27.18 -0.71 13.52
#